data_AF-A0A848FHV4-F1
#
_entry.id   AF-A0A848FHV4-F1
#
_cell.length_a   1.000
_cell.length_b   1.000
_cell.length_c   1.000
_cell.angle_alpha   90.00
_cell.angle_beta   90.00
_cell.angle_gamma   90.00
#
_symmetry.space_group_name_H-M   'P 1'
#
loop_
_entity.id
_entity.type
_entity.pdbx_description
1 polymer ?
#
loop_
_entity_poly.entity_id
_entity_poly.type
_entity_poly.pdbx_seq_one_letter_code
_entity_poly.pdbx_strand_id
1 'polypeptide(L)' 'MDKVVRQVILASQPNKRFVGLDELAQVVLFLCSEAAASITGTALPVDGGWPAR' A
#
# COMPACT_ATOMS: atom_id res chain seq x y z
N MET A 1 10.27 -14.96 18.27
CA MET A 1 9.17 -13.99 18.08
C MET A 1 9.10 -13.49 16.64
N ASP A 2 10.22 -13.38 15.91
CA ASP A 2 10.23 -12.88 14.52
C ASP A 2 9.45 -13.70 13.48
N LYS A 3 9.36 -15.03 13.65
CA LYS A 3 8.68 -15.90 12.67
C LYS A 3 7.16 -15.73 12.66
N VAL A 4 6.55 -15.44 13.81
CA VAL A 4 5.08 -15.36 13.95
C VAL A 4 4.56 -14.06 13.36
N VAL A 5 5.26 -12.95 13.59
CA VAL A 5 4.89 -11.63 13.04
C VAL A 5 4.90 -11.65 11.51
N ARG A 6 5.94 -12.25 10.89
CA ARG A 6 5.99 -12.42 9.44
C ARG A 6 4.84 -13.28 8.91
N GLN A 7 4.55 -14.42 9.55
CA GLN A 7 3.50 -15.33 9.08
C GLN A 7 2.09 -14.75 9.23
N VAL A 8 1.81 -14.03 10.32
CA VAL A 8 0.49 -13.45 10.58
C VAL A 8 0.22 -12.24 9.69
N ILE A 9 1.22 -11.40 9.41
CA ILE A 9 1.05 -10.22 8.55
C ILE A 9 0.96 -10.62 7.06
N LEU A 10 1.69 -11.64 6.63
CA LEU A 10 1.66 -12.13 5.23
C LEU A 10 0.42 -12.97 4.89
N ALA A 11 -0.27 -13.54 5.89
CA ALA A 11 -1.47 -14.35 5.66
C ALA A 11 -2.70 -13.52 5.25
N SER A 12 -2.71 -12.23 5.58
CA SER A 12 -3.85 -11.34 5.40
C SER A 12 -3.78 -10.46 4.14
N GLN A 13 -2.68 -10.52 3.36
CA GLN A 13 -2.60 -9.87 2.05
C GLN A 13 -3.03 -10.83 0.93
N PRO A 14 -4.06 -10.51 0.12
CA PRO A 14 -4.48 -11.33 -1.03
C PRO A 14 -3.33 -11.61 -2.00
N ASN A 15 -2.37 -10.69 -2.07
CA ASN A 15 -1.24 -10.69 -3.01
C ASN A 15 -0.01 -11.41 -2.44
N LYS A 16 -0.04 -11.75 -1.13
CA LYS A 16 1.08 -12.34 -0.35
C LYS A 16 2.42 -11.62 -0.52
N ARG A 17 2.40 -10.34 -0.88
CA ARG A 17 3.59 -9.51 -1.12
C ARG A 17 3.40 -8.18 -0.43
N PHE A 18 4.36 -7.85 0.45
CA PHE A 18 4.47 -6.50 1.00
C PHE A 18 4.51 -5.48 -0.13
N VAL A 19 3.77 -4.39 0.03
CA VAL A 19 3.90 -3.24 -0.85
C VAL A 19 5.37 -2.81 -0.81
N GLY A 20 6.00 -2.79 -1.99
CA GLY A 20 7.40 -2.41 -2.11
C GLY A 20 7.59 -0.92 -1.85
N LEU A 21 8.78 -0.54 -1.37
CA LEU A 21 9.14 0.87 -1.24
C LEU A 21 9.02 1.61 -2.58
N ASP A 22 9.34 0.93 -3.68
CA ASP A 22 9.21 1.49 -5.03
C ASP A 22 7.77 1.83 -5.40
N GLU A 23 6.80 1.00 -5.00
CA GLU A 23 5.37 1.26 -5.24
C GLU A 23 4.88 2.47 -4.46
N LEU A 24 5.27 2.59 -3.19
CA LEU A 24 4.96 3.78 -2.40
C LEU A 24 5.61 5.02 -3.00
N ALA A 25 6.86 4.93 -3.46
CA ALA A 25 7.55 6.04 -4.10
C ALA A 25 6.82 6.49 -5.37
N GLN A 26 6.32 5.58 -6.20
CA GLN A 26 5.54 5.92 -7.39
C GLN A 26 4.20 6.60 -7.04
N VAL A 27 3.51 6.13 -6.00
CA VAL A 27 2.27 6.77 -5.54
C VAL A 27 2.53 8.19 -5.03
N VAL A 28 3.61 8.39 -4.27
CA VAL A 28 4.02 9.72 -3.81
C VAL A 28 4.37 10.63 -5.00
N LEU A 29 5.15 10.14 -5.96
CA LEU A 29 5.48 10.89 -7.18
C LEU A 29 4.23 11.28 -7.98
N PHE A 30 3.25 10.38 -8.09
CA PHE A 30 1.95 10.69 -8.69
C PHE A 30 1.21 11.80 -7.94
N LEU A 31 1.11 11.70 -6.60
CA LEU A 31 0.43 12.70 -5.77
C LEU A 31 1.12 14.08 -5.80
N CYS A 32 2.43 14.12 -6.05
CA CYS A 32 3.17 15.37 -6.23
C CYS A 32 3.09 15.95 -7.67
N SER A 33 2.42 15.27 -8.59
CA SER A 33 2.30 15.72 -9.99
C SER A 33 1.00 16.50 -10.25
N GLU A 34 0.97 17.24 -11.36
CA GLU A 34 -0.24 17.93 -11.85
C GLU A 34 -1.43 16.98 -12.07
N ALA A 35 -1.17 15.69 -12.33
CA ALA A 35 -2.23 14.70 -12.55
C ALA A 35 -3.07 14.44 -11.29
N ALA A 36 -2.55 14.77 -10.10
CA ALA A 36 -3.23 14.63 -8.82
C ALA A 36 -3.75 15.97 -8.27
N ALA A 37 -3.75 17.06 -9.05
CA ALA A 37 -4.04 18.42 -8.56
C ALA A 37 -5.38 18.60 -7.82
N SER A 38 -6.37 17.74 -8.07
CA SER A 38 -7.68 17.77 -7.38
C SER A 38 -7.85 16.68 -6.32
N ILE A 39 -6.82 15.86 -6.05
CA ILE A 39 -6.84 14.84 -5.01
C ILE A 39 -6.37 15.48 -3.70
N THR A 40 -7.33 15.79 -2.83
CA THR A 40 -7.06 16.40 -1.52
C THR A 40 -8.01 15.88 -0.46
N GLY A 41 -7.56 15.86 0.80
CA GLY A 41 -8.38 15.47 1.96
C GLY A 41 -8.84 14.01 1.99
N THR A 42 -8.23 13.14 1.18
CA THR A 42 -8.61 11.73 1.04
C THR A 42 -7.47 10.79 1.40
N ALA A 43 -7.82 9.61 1.91
CA ALA A 43 -6.89 8.51 2.10
C ALA A 43 -6.90 7.60 0.86
N LEU A 44 -5.73 7.41 0.23
CA LEU A 44 -5.55 6.48 -0.88
C LEU A 44 -4.92 5.18 -0.35
N PRO A 45 -5.68 4.08 -0.20
CA PRO A 45 -5.14 2.83 0.31
C PRO A 45 -4.15 2.21 -0.69
N VAL A 46 -2.95 1.92 -0.20
CA VAL A 46 -1.89 1.18 -0.92
C VAL A 46 -1.48 0.00 -0.05
N ASP A 47 -2.35 -1.00 0.04
CA ASP A 47 -2.24 -2.12 0.99
C ASP A 47 -2.33 -3.50 0.33
N GLY A 48 -2.41 -3.53 -1.01
CA GLY A 48 -2.56 -4.77 -1.77
C GLY A 48 -3.95 -5.39 -1.66
N GLY A 49 -5.00 -4.60 -1.43
CA GLY A 49 -6.37 -5.10 -1.38
C GLY A 49 -6.74 -5.72 -0.03
N TRP A 50 -6.04 -5.35 1.04
CA TRP A 50 -6.31 -5.81 2.41
C TRP A 50 -7.78 -5.63 2.85
N PRO A 51 -8.47 -4.51 2.54
CA PRO A 51 -9.88 -4.34 2.91
C PRO A 51 -10.86 -4.99 1.92
N ALA A 52 -10.42 -5.46 0.74
CA ALA A 52 -11.28 -5.87 -0.37
C ALA A 52 -11.75 -7.34 -0.29
N ARG A 53 -12.04 -7.83 0.91
CA ARG A 53 -12.51 -9.21 1.12
C ARG A 53 -13.90 -9.45 0.53
#